data_AF-A0A255QM78-F1
#
_entry.id   AF-A0A255QM78-F1
#
_cell.length_a   1.000
_cell.length_b   1.000
_cell.length_c   1.000
_cell.angle_alpha   90.00
_cell.angle_beta   90.00
_cell.angle_gamma   90.00
#
_symmetry.space_group_name_H-M   'P 1'
#
loop_
_entity.id
_entity.type
_entity.pdbx_description
1 polymer ?
#
loop_
_entity_poly.entity_id
_entity_poly.type
_entity_poly.pdbx_seq_one_letter_code
_entity_poly.pdbx_strand_id
1 'polypeptide(L)'
;MEPPNTNVRSAFSESADDALTPIEEDCVVKIFVFGKRVYGIVDEVPGHFYVGTFFWHVYWLPLFPVESWIFVVGGDEVGRARSVPLPICLRSVVMAWLRIVLGVVSVSSGLLAIGGLVSIAQGDRQFVLITALLFTSAVSFLAFRVLMNSSCADINRAEHLAVLAGYSNLESISRIVSTNAHEFEELNRECTVPCQTCHRPVAPSCKVCPRCETRLR
;
A
#
# COMPACT_ATOMS: atom_id res chain seq x y z
N MET A 1 53.78 -20.61 52.08
CA MET A 1 54.79 -21.62 51.73
C MET A 1 54.27 -22.33 50.48
N GLU A 2 54.63 -21.79 49.32
CA GLU A 2 54.47 -22.38 47.97
C GLU A 2 55.76 -23.18 47.64
N PRO A 3 55.86 -24.01 46.57
CA PRO A 3 54.89 -24.53 45.58
C PRO A 3 55.11 -26.07 45.33
N PRO A 4 54.63 -26.77 44.25
CA PRO A 4 55.14 -26.60 42.88
C PRO A 4 54.12 -26.76 41.73
N ASN A 5 54.38 -25.95 40.69
CA ASN A 5 53.94 -26.10 39.30
C ASN A 5 54.28 -27.48 38.72
N THR A 6 53.36 -28.12 37.99
CA THR A 6 53.71 -29.11 36.96
C THR A 6 52.98 -28.81 35.66
N ASN A 7 53.79 -28.35 34.71
CA ASN A 7 53.54 -28.34 33.28
C ASN A 7 53.14 -29.75 32.80
N VAL A 8 52.02 -29.84 32.08
CA VAL A 8 51.78 -30.91 31.10
C VAL A 8 51.42 -30.24 29.77
N ARG A 9 52.45 -29.67 29.13
CA ARG A 9 52.51 -29.52 27.67
C ARG A 9 53.36 -30.67 27.15
N SER A 10 52.97 -31.19 25.99
CA SER A 10 53.67 -32.16 25.12
C SER A 10 53.29 -33.62 25.29
N ALA A 11 52.29 -34.05 24.52
CA ALA A 11 52.33 -35.25 23.69
C ALA A 11 50.94 -35.47 23.09
N PHE A 12 50.64 -34.84 21.95
CA PHE A 12 49.79 -35.43 20.92
C PHE A 12 49.95 -34.62 19.63
N SER A 13 51.13 -34.75 19.04
CA SER A 13 51.34 -34.52 17.62
C SER A 13 51.06 -35.84 16.91
N GLU A 14 49.82 -36.06 16.49
CA GLU A 14 49.50 -37.17 15.59
C GLU A 14 48.46 -36.68 14.57
N SER A 15 49.01 -36.22 13.45
CA SER A 15 48.52 -36.43 12.08
C SER A 15 47.02 -36.73 11.92
N ALA A 16 46.24 -35.68 11.69
CA ALA A 16 44.92 -35.79 11.07
C ALA A 16 44.77 -34.73 9.96
N ASP A 17 45.76 -34.68 9.07
CA ASP A 17 45.74 -33.87 7.84
C ASP A 17 45.09 -34.61 6.65
N ASP A 18 44.44 -35.75 6.86
CA ASP A 18 43.78 -36.54 5.80
C ASP A 18 42.32 -36.85 6.16
N ALA A 19 41.43 -35.88 5.95
CA ALA A 19 40.02 -36.12 5.58
C ALA A 19 39.32 -34.81 5.15
N LEU A 20 39.91 -34.07 4.21
CA LEU A 20 39.14 -33.14 3.38
C LEU A 20 38.37 -33.96 2.33
N THR A 21 37.13 -34.31 2.67
CA THR A 21 36.07 -34.41 1.66
C THR A 21 34.95 -33.45 2.05
N PRO A 22 34.94 -32.22 1.51
CA PRO A 22 33.85 -31.28 1.71
C PRO A 22 32.81 -31.52 0.61
N ILE A 23 31.72 -32.18 0.94
CA ILE A 23 30.47 -32.07 0.17
C ILE A 23 29.31 -32.19 1.16
N GLU A 24 29.24 -31.22 2.07
CA GLU A 24 27.96 -30.85 2.66
C GLU A 24 27.19 -30.14 1.55
N GLU A 25 26.52 -30.93 0.70
CA GLU A 25 25.52 -30.42 -0.20
C GLU A 25 24.39 -29.87 0.67
N ASP A 26 24.47 -28.56 0.97
CA ASP A 26 23.39 -27.79 1.55
C ASP A 26 22.14 -28.04 0.70
N CYS A 27 21.27 -28.93 1.17
CA CYS A 27 19.98 -29.17 0.57
C CYS A 27 19.12 -27.94 0.88
N VAL A 28 19.29 -26.89 0.08
CA VAL A 28 18.51 -25.65 0.21
C VAL A 28 17.07 -25.97 -0.17
N VAL A 29 16.28 -26.37 0.82
CA VAL A 29 14.83 -26.56 0.68
C VAL A 29 14.21 -25.18 0.41
N LYS A 30 13.90 -24.92 -0.86
CA LYS A 30 13.15 -23.72 -1.26
C LYS A 30 11.66 -23.94 -0.98
N ILE A 31 11.17 -23.35 0.11
CA ILE A 31 9.75 -23.30 0.43
C ILE A 31 9.11 -22.21 -0.43
N PHE A 32 8.22 -22.61 -1.35
CA PHE A 32 7.41 -21.69 -2.13
C PHE A 32 6.02 -21.57 -1.52
N VAL A 33 5.60 -20.34 -1.18
CA VAL A 33 4.28 -20.06 -0.62
C VAL A 33 3.37 -19.54 -1.73
N PHE A 34 2.36 -20.32 -2.10
CA PHE A 34 1.35 -19.96 -3.10
C PHE A 34 -0.04 -19.87 -2.46
N GLY A 35 -0.87 -18.95 -2.94
CA GLY A 35 -2.22 -18.80 -2.42
C GLY A 35 -3.09 -17.83 -3.23
N LYS A 36 -4.32 -17.62 -2.73
CA LYS A 36 -5.22 -16.56 -3.20
C LYS A 36 -5.41 -15.57 -2.08
N ARG A 37 -5.24 -14.28 -2.38
CA ARG A 37 -5.47 -13.19 -1.42
C ARG A 37 -6.19 -12.06 -2.10
N VAL A 38 -7.03 -11.36 -1.34
CA VAL A 38 -7.76 -10.18 -1.82
C VAL A 38 -6.81 -8.99 -1.88
N TYR A 39 -6.72 -8.35 -3.05
CA TYR A 39 -6.01 -7.10 -3.29
C TYR A 39 -6.90 -6.12 -4.06
N GLY A 40 -6.45 -4.87 -4.12
CA GLY A 40 -7.12 -3.83 -4.92
C GLY A 40 -8.51 -3.50 -4.41
N ILE A 41 -8.64 -3.30 -3.08
CA ILE A 41 -9.89 -2.82 -2.49
C ILE A 41 -10.24 -1.48 -3.16
N VAL A 42 -11.44 -1.44 -3.74
CA VAL A 42 -12.04 -0.29 -4.43
C VAL A 42 -13.53 -0.23 -4.09
N ASP A 43 -14.13 0.93 -4.33
CA ASP A 43 -15.55 1.18 -4.15
C ASP A 43 -16.02 0.79 -2.73
N GLU A 44 -15.22 1.14 -1.73
CA GLU A 44 -15.56 0.89 -0.34
C GLU A 44 -16.68 1.82 0.11
N VAL A 45 -17.74 1.24 0.65
CA VAL A 45 -18.80 1.94 1.37
C VAL A 45 -18.61 1.62 2.85
N PRO A 46 -18.15 2.60 3.65
CA PRO A 46 -17.82 2.38 5.06
C PRO A 46 -18.94 1.68 5.83
N GLY A 47 -18.60 0.58 6.50
CA GLY A 47 -19.52 -0.21 7.32
C GLY A 47 -20.55 -1.06 6.56
N HIS A 48 -20.52 -1.07 5.22
CA HIS A 48 -21.52 -1.80 4.41
C HIS A 48 -20.87 -2.86 3.53
N PHE A 49 -20.05 -2.47 2.56
CA PHE A 49 -19.40 -3.42 1.66
C PHE A 49 -18.19 -2.81 0.97
N TYR A 50 -17.33 -3.67 0.43
CA TYR A 50 -16.21 -3.27 -0.43
C TYR A 50 -16.02 -4.26 -1.57
N VAL A 51 -15.45 -3.79 -2.68
CA VAL A 51 -15.09 -4.65 -3.81
C VAL A 51 -13.61 -5.00 -3.73
N GLY A 52 -13.30 -6.29 -3.72
CA GLY A 52 -11.94 -6.81 -3.72
C GLY A 52 -11.71 -7.78 -4.87
N THR A 53 -10.48 -7.89 -5.36
CA THR A 53 -10.12 -8.89 -6.37
C THR A 53 -9.16 -9.90 -5.78
N PHE A 54 -9.50 -11.19 -5.90
CA PHE A 54 -8.59 -12.26 -5.57
C PHE A 54 -7.49 -12.33 -6.61
N PHE A 55 -6.25 -12.24 -6.15
CA PHE A 55 -5.09 -12.53 -6.98
C PHE A 55 -4.48 -13.84 -6.54
N TRP A 56 -4.03 -14.60 -7.53
CA TRP A 56 -3.06 -15.64 -7.29
C TRP A 56 -1.72 -14.98 -6.99
N HIS A 57 -1.09 -15.35 -5.87
CA HIS A 57 0.16 -14.76 -5.43
C HIS A 57 1.25 -15.80 -5.17
N VAL A 58 2.50 -15.36 -5.35
CA VAL A 58 3.71 -16.09 -4.97
C VAL A 58 4.41 -15.25 -3.93
N TYR A 59 4.61 -15.82 -2.74
CA TYR A 59 5.01 -15.08 -1.54
C TYR A 59 4.03 -13.93 -1.26
N TRP A 60 4.35 -12.71 -1.71
CA TRP A 60 3.51 -11.52 -1.58
C TRP A 60 3.08 -10.90 -2.92
N LEU A 61 3.63 -11.38 -4.04
CA LEU A 61 3.48 -10.72 -5.33
C LEU A 61 2.22 -11.26 -6.02
N PRO A 62 1.19 -10.44 -6.23
CA PRO A 62 0.03 -10.87 -7.00
C PRO A 62 0.43 -10.96 -8.47
N LEU A 63 0.24 -12.14 -9.06
CA LEU A 63 0.59 -12.42 -10.44
C LEU A 63 -0.60 -12.24 -11.37
N PHE A 64 -1.72 -12.90 -11.07
CA PHE A 64 -2.87 -12.91 -11.96
C PHE A 64 -4.16 -12.68 -11.19
N PRO A 65 -5.04 -11.77 -11.66
CA PRO A 65 -6.38 -11.64 -11.10
C PRO A 65 -7.17 -12.90 -11.44
N VAL A 66 -7.84 -13.46 -10.45
CA VAL A 66 -8.65 -14.66 -10.59
C VAL A 66 -10.12 -14.26 -10.72
N GLU A 67 -10.66 -13.63 -9.67
CA GLU A 67 -12.08 -13.26 -9.59
C GLU A 67 -12.25 -12.00 -8.72
N SER A 68 -13.28 -11.20 -9.01
CA SER A 68 -13.66 -10.06 -8.19
C SER A 68 -14.89 -10.40 -7.36
N TRP A 69 -14.96 -9.94 -6.12
CA TRP A 69 -16.03 -10.25 -5.18
C TRP A 69 -16.45 -8.98 -4.43
N ILE A 70 -17.76 -8.85 -4.18
CA ILE A 70 -18.29 -7.88 -3.21
C ILE A 70 -18.28 -8.55 -1.84
N PHE A 71 -17.65 -7.92 -0.87
CA PHE A 71 -17.63 -8.38 0.52
C PHE A 71 -18.56 -7.50 1.34
N VAL A 72 -19.60 -8.10 1.92
CA VAL A 72 -20.55 -7.40 2.78
C VAL A 72 -20.07 -7.44 4.22
N VAL A 73 -19.90 -6.27 4.82
CA VAL A 73 -19.49 -6.04 6.20
C VAL A 73 -20.75 -6.07 7.06
N GLY A 74 -20.78 -6.93 8.08
CA GLY A 74 -21.89 -6.98 9.04
C GLY A 74 -23.10 -7.83 8.65
N GLY A 75 -22.91 -8.92 7.89
CA GLY A 75 -24.00 -9.85 7.58
C GLY A 75 -24.67 -10.42 8.84
N ASP A 76 -26.01 -10.39 8.86
CA ASP A 76 -26.90 -10.73 10.00
C ASP A 76 -26.88 -12.20 10.44
N GLU A 77 -26.09 -13.06 9.79
CA GLU A 77 -26.01 -14.48 10.14
C GLU A 77 -24.65 -14.81 10.76
N VAL A 78 -24.71 -15.18 12.04
CA VAL A 78 -23.61 -15.69 12.88
C VAL A 78 -22.61 -16.51 12.05
N GLY A 79 -21.50 -15.86 11.66
CA GLY A 79 -20.33 -16.52 11.08
C GLY A 79 -20.23 -16.62 9.55
N ARG A 80 -21.17 -16.11 8.75
CA ARG A 80 -21.03 -16.10 7.28
C ARG A 80 -20.94 -14.69 6.72
N ALA A 81 -19.72 -14.27 6.36
CA ALA A 81 -19.52 -13.10 5.50
C ALA A 81 -20.21 -13.36 4.15
N ARG A 82 -21.28 -12.62 3.86
CA ARG A 82 -21.94 -12.70 2.55
C ARG A 82 -21.00 -12.11 1.51
N SER A 83 -20.73 -12.88 0.47
CA SER A 83 -19.89 -12.42 -0.63
C SER A 83 -20.53 -12.80 -1.96
N VAL A 84 -20.51 -11.85 -2.90
CA VAL A 84 -21.18 -11.99 -4.21
C VAL A 84 -20.11 -11.94 -5.30
N PRO A 85 -20.01 -12.96 -6.15
CA PRO A 85 -19.03 -12.97 -7.23
C PRO A 85 -19.40 -11.92 -8.29
N LEU A 86 -18.40 -11.19 -8.76
CA LEU A 86 -18.50 -10.17 -9.81
C LEU A 86 -17.57 -10.53 -10.97
N PRO A 87 -17.93 -10.14 -12.21
CA PRO A 87 -16.96 -10.16 -13.31
C PRO A 87 -15.73 -9.33 -12.96
N ILE A 88 -14.58 -9.70 -13.52
CA ILE A 88 -13.29 -9.07 -13.20
C ILE A 88 -13.39 -7.56 -13.39
N CYS A 89 -13.18 -6.83 -12.30
CA CYS A 89 -13.16 -5.37 -12.32
C CYS A 89 -11.76 -4.87 -12.69
N LEU A 90 -11.57 -4.39 -13.91
CA LEU A 90 -10.25 -3.89 -14.33
C LEU A 90 -9.73 -2.73 -13.47
N ARG A 91 -10.64 -1.93 -12.87
CA ARG A 91 -10.26 -0.82 -11.98
C ARG A 91 -9.57 -1.30 -10.71
N SER A 92 -10.08 -2.36 -10.05
CA SER A 92 -9.42 -2.94 -8.87
C SER A 92 -8.09 -3.58 -9.26
N VAL A 93 -8.02 -4.20 -10.43
CA VAL A 93 -6.79 -4.83 -10.92
C VAL A 93 -5.70 -3.79 -11.14
N VAL A 94 -6.01 -2.71 -11.87
CA VAL A 94 -5.07 -1.61 -12.12
C VAL A 94 -4.66 -0.95 -10.81
N MET A 95 -5.59 -0.71 -9.88
CA MET A 95 -5.27 -0.14 -8.56
C MET A 95 -4.35 -1.05 -7.73
N ALA A 96 -4.55 -2.36 -7.76
CA ALA A 96 -3.66 -3.31 -7.10
C ALA A 96 -2.23 -3.21 -7.64
N TRP A 97 -2.08 -3.26 -8.97
CA TRP A 97 -0.77 -3.15 -9.63
C TRP A 97 -0.10 -1.81 -9.40
N LEU A 98 -0.84 -0.71 -9.51
CA LEU A 98 -0.32 0.64 -9.30
C LEU A 98 0.23 0.81 -7.87
N ARG A 99 -0.49 0.32 -6.86
CA ARG A 99 -0.03 0.32 -5.46
C ARG A 99 1.27 -0.45 -5.28
N ILE A 100 1.42 -1.59 -5.95
CA ILE A 100 2.64 -2.41 -5.86
C ILE A 100 3.81 -1.72 -6.54
N VAL A 101 3.63 -1.21 -7.75
CA VAL A 101 4.68 -0.49 -8.48
C VAL A 101 5.15 0.72 -7.68
N LEU A 102 4.23 1.52 -7.13
CA LEU A 102 4.59 2.68 -6.30
C LEU A 102 5.31 2.26 -5.01
N GLY A 103 4.86 1.19 -4.36
CA GLY A 103 5.52 0.65 -3.18
C GLY A 103 6.95 0.18 -3.49
N VAL A 104 7.14 -0.57 -4.57
CA VAL A 104 8.46 -1.06 -5.01
C VAL A 104 9.37 0.09 -5.40
N VAL A 105 8.89 1.07 -6.16
CA VAL A 105 9.66 2.26 -6.55
C VAL A 105 10.04 3.07 -5.31
N SER A 106 9.12 3.30 -4.37
CA SER A 106 9.40 4.03 -3.13
C SER A 106 10.46 3.33 -2.28
N VAL A 107 10.34 2.01 -2.08
CA VAL A 107 11.31 1.26 -1.25
C VAL A 107 12.67 1.19 -1.94
N SER A 108 12.72 0.85 -3.22
CA SER A 108 13.99 0.70 -3.95
C SER A 108 14.74 2.03 -4.08
N SER A 109 14.06 3.12 -4.44
CA SER A 109 14.66 4.46 -4.50
C SER A 109 15.15 4.93 -3.13
N GLY A 110 14.40 4.67 -2.06
CA GLY A 110 14.82 4.93 -0.69
C GLY A 110 16.08 4.17 -0.28
N LEU A 111 16.15 2.86 -0.58
CA LEU A 111 17.34 2.03 -0.28
C LEU A 111 18.57 2.51 -1.06
N LEU A 112 18.42 2.83 -2.34
CA LEU A 112 19.50 3.38 -3.16
C LEU A 112 19.95 4.76 -2.64
N ALA A 113 19.03 5.61 -2.21
CA ALA A 113 19.37 6.89 -1.60
C ALA A 113 20.20 6.72 -0.31
N ILE A 114 19.82 5.76 0.54
CA ILE A 114 20.58 5.43 1.76
C ILE A 114 22.00 4.94 1.42
N GLY A 115 22.15 4.06 0.44
CA GLY A 115 23.47 3.61 -0.03
C GLY A 115 24.32 4.76 -0.60
N GLY A 116 23.70 5.69 -1.31
CA GLY A 116 24.36 6.89 -1.81
C GLY A 116 24.82 7.83 -0.69
N LEU A 117 24.04 7.98 0.40
CA LEU A 117 24.46 8.79 1.55
C LEU A 117 25.75 8.25 2.20
N VAL A 118 25.91 6.92 2.27
CA VAL A 118 27.16 6.29 2.73
C VAL A 118 28.33 6.61 1.80
N SER A 119 28.07 6.68 0.49
CA SER A 119 29.09 6.99 -0.52
C SER A 119 29.54 8.46 -0.45
N ILE A 120 28.64 9.41 -0.13
CA ILE A 120 29.01 10.81 0.12
C ILE A 120 29.99 10.91 1.30
N ALA A 121 29.80 10.13 2.36
CA ALA A 121 30.69 10.13 3.52
C ALA A 121 32.14 9.72 3.17
N GLN A 122 32.32 9.02 2.04
CA GLN A 122 33.62 8.61 1.50
C GLN A 122 34.23 9.64 0.53
N GLY A 123 33.57 10.77 0.31
CA GLY A 123 34.07 11.87 -0.52
C GLY A 123 33.62 11.85 -1.98
N ASP A 124 32.71 10.95 -2.37
CA ASP A 124 32.18 10.91 -3.72
C ASP A 124 31.11 12.00 -3.95
N ARG A 125 31.14 12.67 -5.11
CA ARG A 125 30.29 13.85 -5.43
C ARG A 125 28.99 13.46 -6.14
N GLN A 126 28.24 12.51 -5.59
CA GLN A 126 26.97 12.04 -6.18
C GLN A 126 25.71 12.74 -5.63
N PHE A 127 25.84 13.98 -5.14
CA PHE A 127 24.74 14.70 -4.48
C PHE A 127 23.46 14.82 -5.31
N VAL A 128 23.57 15.07 -6.62
CA VAL A 128 22.41 15.26 -7.51
C VAL A 128 21.59 13.97 -7.66
N LEU A 129 22.26 12.82 -7.75
CA LEU A 129 21.58 11.53 -7.89
C LEU A 129 20.84 11.18 -6.59
N ILE A 130 21.44 11.43 -5.44
CA ILE A 130 20.86 11.11 -4.13
C ILE A 130 19.63 11.99 -3.85
N THR A 131 19.70 13.28 -4.15
CA THR A 131 18.54 14.18 -3.99
C THR A 131 17.39 13.79 -4.92
N ALA A 132 17.68 13.38 -6.16
CA ALA A 132 16.68 12.86 -7.08
C ALA A 132 16.03 11.56 -6.57
N LEU A 133 16.81 10.62 -6.01
CA LEU A 133 16.29 9.39 -5.42
C LEU A 133 15.41 9.64 -4.18
N LEU A 134 15.81 10.56 -3.30
CA LEU A 134 14.99 10.94 -2.14
C LEU A 134 13.67 11.59 -2.57
N PHE A 135 13.72 12.50 -3.55
CA PHE A 135 12.52 13.16 -4.06
C PHE A 135 11.56 12.16 -4.72
N THR A 136 12.08 11.27 -5.57
CA THR A 136 11.26 10.22 -6.21
C THR A 136 10.67 9.25 -5.19
N SER A 137 11.42 8.87 -4.14
CA SER A 137 10.90 8.08 -3.02
C SER A 137 9.74 8.80 -2.31
N ALA A 138 9.93 10.08 -1.97
CA ALA A 138 8.93 10.87 -1.25
C ALA A 138 7.64 11.06 -2.05
N VAL A 139 7.76 11.41 -3.34
CA VAL A 139 6.61 11.58 -4.24
C VAL A 139 5.88 10.25 -4.44
N SER A 140 6.60 9.15 -4.64
CA SER A 140 6.00 7.82 -4.82
C SER A 140 5.28 7.37 -3.56
N PHE A 141 5.86 7.60 -2.38
CA PHE A 141 5.24 7.31 -1.10
C PHE A 141 3.98 8.14 -0.86
N LEU A 142 4.02 9.43 -1.17
CA LEU A 142 2.85 10.31 -1.06
C LEU A 142 1.74 9.86 -2.01
N ALA A 143 2.07 9.56 -3.28
CA ALA A 143 1.12 9.03 -4.24
C ALA A 143 0.50 7.70 -3.77
N PHE A 144 1.31 6.79 -3.22
CA PHE A 144 0.84 5.55 -2.62
C PHE A 144 -0.17 5.81 -1.48
N ARG A 145 0.12 6.76 -0.59
CA ARG A 145 -0.78 7.14 0.50
C ARG A 145 -2.09 7.74 -0.01
N VAL A 146 -2.02 8.62 -1.01
CA VAL A 146 -3.21 9.21 -1.65
C VAL A 146 -4.09 8.12 -2.28
N LEU A 147 -3.48 7.18 -3.02
CA LEU A 147 -4.19 6.07 -3.68
C LEU A 147 -4.80 5.06 -2.70
N MET A 148 -4.22 4.90 -1.51
CA MET A 148 -4.81 4.09 -0.45
C MET A 148 -6.06 4.77 0.11
N ASN A 149 -6.03 6.09 0.27
CA ASN A 149 -7.14 6.86 0.82
C ASN A 149 -8.27 7.10 -0.20
N SER A 150 -7.97 7.15 -1.49
CA SER A 150 -8.94 7.45 -2.56
C SER A 150 -9.81 6.25 -2.98
N SER A 151 -10.08 5.29 -2.08
CA SER A 151 -10.80 4.05 -2.40
C SER A 151 -12.33 4.19 -2.39
N CYS A 152 -12.85 5.41 -2.26
CA CYS A 152 -14.28 5.69 -2.16
C CYS A 152 -15.04 5.36 -3.46
N ALA A 153 -16.24 4.81 -3.31
CA ALA A 153 -17.15 4.53 -4.42
C ALA A 153 -17.79 5.80 -4.98
N ASP A 154 -17.97 5.86 -6.30
CA ASP A 154 -18.88 6.83 -6.93
C ASP A 154 -20.34 6.47 -6.58
N ILE A 155 -21.21 7.47 -6.38
CA ILE A 155 -22.59 7.28 -5.87
C ILE A 155 -23.38 6.34 -6.77
N ASN A 156 -23.40 6.60 -8.09
CA ASN A 156 -24.14 5.79 -9.06
C ASN A 156 -23.65 4.33 -9.05
N ARG A 157 -22.34 4.15 -8.84
CA ARG A 157 -21.73 2.83 -8.80
C ARG A 157 -22.00 2.10 -7.49
N ALA A 158 -22.00 2.82 -6.37
CA ALA A 158 -22.34 2.28 -5.07
C ALA A 158 -23.78 1.76 -5.06
N GLU A 159 -24.73 2.47 -5.66
CA GLU A 159 -26.11 2.02 -5.79
C GLU A 159 -26.23 0.73 -6.60
N HIS A 160 -25.57 0.65 -7.77
CA HIS A 160 -25.57 -0.56 -8.59
C HIS A 160 -24.95 -1.77 -7.85
N LEU A 161 -23.86 -1.56 -7.12
CA LEU A 161 -23.22 -2.60 -6.31
C LEU A 161 -24.09 -3.02 -5.12
N ALA A 162 -24.81 -2.09 -4.50
CA ALA A 162 -25.73 -2.37 -3.40
C ALA A 162 -26.89 -3.28 -3.86
N VAL A 163 -27.47 -3.02 -5.04
CA VAL A 163 -28.50 -3.88 -5.64
C VAL A 163 -27.95 -5.29 -5.88
N LEU A 164 -26.74 -5.42 -6.43
CA LEU A 164 -26.10 -6.73 -6.65
C LEU A 164 -25.79 -7.46 -5.34
N ALA A 165 -25.43 -6.74 -4.28
CA ALA A 165 -25.23 -7.28 -2.95
C ALA A 165 -26.53 -7.69 -2.24
N GLY A 166 -27.69 -7.34 -2.82
CA GLY A 166 -29.01 -7.69 -2.29
C GLY A 166 -29.50 -6.76 -1.18
N TYR A 167 -29.02 -5.52 -1.13
CA TYR A 167 -29.58 -4.50 -0.24
C TYR A 167 -30.92 -4.01 -0.78
N SER A 168 -31.97 -4.09 0.04
CA SER A 168 -33.31 -3.61 -0.29
C SER A 168 -33.50 -2.11 -0.01
N ASN A 169 -32.72 -1.55 0.92
CA ASN A 169 -32.81 -0.15 1.32
C ASN A 169 -31.66 0.67 0.70
N LEU A 170 -31.88 1.15 -0.53
CA LEU A 170 -30.91 1.98 -1.25
C LEU A 170 -30.80 3.40 -0.66
N GLU A 171 -31.88 3.91 -0.04
CA GLU A 171 -31.89 5.26 0.55
C GLU A 171 -30.93 5.39 1.74
N SER A 172 -30.79 4.33 2.55
CA SER A 172 -29.79 4.35 3.64
C SER A 172 -28.36 4.41 3.11
N ILE A 173 -28.09 3.73 1.99
CA ILE A 173 -26.75 3.69 1.39
C ILE A 173 -26.44 5.02 0.71
N SER A 174 -27.37 5.57 -0.08
CA SER A 174 -27.17 6.86 -0.73
C SER A 174 -26.98 7.97 0.31
N ARG A 175 -27.73 7.92 1.43
CA ARG A 175 -27.53 8.85 2.55
C ARG A 175 -26.13 8.73 3.13
N ILE A 176 -25.65 7.53 3.45
CA ILE A 176 -24.31 7.33 4.04
C ILE A 176 -23.19 7.74 3.08
N VAL A 177 -23.31 7.39 1.80
CA VAL A 177 -22.35 7.81 0.78
C VAL A 177 -22.37 9.34 0.65
N SER A 178 -23.55 9.98 0.67
CA SER A 178 -23.66 11.44 0.62
C SER A 178 -23.13 12.14 1.86
N THR A 179 -23.33 11.58 3.06
CA THR A 179 -22.81 12.13 4.31
C THR A 179 -21.29 12.04 4.35
N ASN A 180 -20.72 10.89 3.96
CA ASN A 180 -19.26 10.72 3.89
C ASN A 180 -18.65 11.62 2.81
N ALA A 181 -19.32 11.80 1.67
CA ALA A 181 -18.90 12.76 0.66
C ALA A 181 -18.93 14.20 1.21
N HIS A 182 -19.97 14.54 1.98
CA HIS A 182 -20.10 15.86 2.58
C HIS A 182 -19.09 16.09 3.71
N GLU A 183 -18.76 15.09 4.52
CA GLU A 183 -17.73 15.16 5.57
C GLU A 183 -16.33 15.33 4.95
N PHE A 184 -16.06 14.64 3.84
CA PHE A 184 -14.84 14.85 3.06
C PHE A 184 -14.81 16.23 2.39
N GLU A 185 -15.96 16.74 1.96
CA GLU A 185 -16.12 18.09 1.44
C GLU A 185 -16.01 19.15 2.54
N GLU A 186 -16.45 18.86 3.78
CA GLU A 186 -16.36 19.75 4.93
C GLU A 186 -14.93 19.87 5.43
N LEU A 187 -14.18 18.76 5.51
CA LEU A 187 -12.73 18.78 5.73
C LEU A 187 -12.00 19.60 4.65
N ASN A 188 -12.46 19.54 3.39
CA ASN A 188 -11.91 20.39 2.32
C ASN A 188 -12.40 21.84 2.39
N ARG A 189 -13.57 22.11 2.98
CA ARG A 189 -14.12 23.46 3.18
C ARG A 189 -13.45 24.21 4.32
N GLU A 190 -12.91 23.52 5.32
CA GLU A 190 -12.07 24.16 6.36
C GLU A 190 -10.81 24.82 5.77
N CYS A 191 -10.43 24.47 4.54
CA CYS A 191 -9.38 25.15 3.78
C CYS A 191 -9.91 26.20 2.78
N THR A 192 -11.16 26.65 2.84
CA THR A 192 -11.69 27.64 1.87
C THR A 192 -11.48 29.09 2.32
N VAL A 193 -11.05 29.94 1.39
CA VAL A 193 -10.90 31.39 1.63
C VAL A 193 -12.15 32.09 1.09
N PRO A 194 -12.80 32.98 1.85
CA PRO A 194 -13.95 33.73 1.34
C PRO A 194 -13.51 34.69 0.23
N CYS A 195 -14.20 34.66 -0.91
CA CYS A 195 -13.99 35.64 -1.98
C CYS A 195 -14.35 37.05 -1.49
N GLN A 196 -13.46 38.03 -1.66
CA GLN A 196 -13.70 39.40 -1.21
C GLN A 196 -14.86 40.11 -1.94
N THR A 197 -15.21 39.67 -3.16
CA THR A 197 -16.27 40.31 -3.96
C THR A 197 -17.65 39.70 -3.69
N CYS A 198 -17.74 38.36 -3.64
CA CYS A 198 -19.03 37.68 -3.55
C CYS A 198 -19.25 36.92 -2.24
N HIS A 199 -18.29 36.99 -1.29
CA HIS A 199 -18.30 36.33 0.02
C HIS A 199 -18.54 34.82 0.01
N ARG A 200 -18.41 34.15 -1.15
CA ARG A 200 -18.52 32.70 -1.23
C ARG A 200 -17.19 32.03 -0.89
N PRO A 201 -17.20 30.85 -0.25
CA PRO A 201 -16.00 30.06 -0.04
C PRO A 201 -15.43 29.63 -1.40
N VAL A 202 -14.14 29.82 -1.59
CA VAL A 202 -13.39 29.39 -2.79
C VAL A 202 -12.21 28.54 -2.34
N ALA A 203 -11.90 27.48 -3.10
CA ALA A 203 -10.71 26.67 -2.85
C ALA A 203 -9.44 27.54 -2.92
N PRO A 204 -8.47 27.36 -2.02
CA PRO A 204 -7.28 28.21 -1.91
C PRO A 204 -6.34 28.07 -3.11
N SER A 205 -6.49 27.01 -3.90
CA SER A 205 -5.78 26.77 -5.15
C SER A 205 -6.32 27.59 -6.34
N CYS A 206 -7.50 28.18 -6.24
CA CYS A 206 -8.10 28.95 -7.32
C CYS A 206 -7.50 30.36 -7.38
N LYS A 207 -6.82 30.70 -8.48
CA LYS A 207 -6.33 32.08 -8.73
C LYS A 207 -7.46 33.05 -9.09
N VAL A 208 -8.61 32.53 -9.51
CA VAL A 208 -9.76 33.30 -10.00
C VAL A 208 -11.03 32.67 -9.42
N CYS A 209 -11.92 33.48 -8.87
CA CYS A 209 -13.22 33.00 -8.42
C CYS A 209 -14.06 32.57 -9.64
N PRO A 210 -14.57 31.33 -9.70
CA PRO A 210 -15.30 30.82 -10.88
C PRO A 210 -16.66 31.50 -11.11
N ARG A 211 -17.12 32.35 -10.19
CA ARG A 211 -18.44 32.99 -10.28
C ARG A 211 -18.39 34.48 -10.62
N CYS A 212 -17.46 35.22 -10.03
CA CYS A 212 -17.32 36.65 -10.28
C CYS A 212 -16.05 37.01 -11.05
N GLU A 213 -15.25 36.01 -11.45
CA GLU A 213 -13.99 36.16 -12.18
C GLU A 213 -12.95 37.07 -11.50
N THR A 214 -13.16 37.42 -10.23
CA THR A 214 -12.21 38.22 -9.45
C THR A 214 -10.97 37.39 -9.16
N ARG A 215 -9.80 37.95 -9.42
CA ARG A 215 -8.51 37.36 -9.05
C ARG A 215 -8.33 37.40 -7.52
N LEU A 216 -8.13 36.24 -6.92
CA LEU A 216 -7.83 36.13 -5.48
C LEU A 216 -6.34 36.47 -5.28
N ARG A 217 -6.03 37.32 -4.28
CA ARG A 217 -4.65 37.68 -3.93
C ARG A 217 -4.01 36.61 -3.06
#